data_AF-A0A3D3CIC3-F1
#
_entry.id   AF-A0A3D3CIC3-F1
#
_cell.length_a   1.000
_cell.length_b   1.000
_cell.length_c   1.000
_cell.angle_alpha   90.00
_cell.angle_beta   90.00
_cell.angle_gamma   90.00
#
_symmetry.space_group_name_H-M   'P 1'
#
loop_
_entity.id
_entity.type
_entity.pdbx_description
1 polymer ?
#
loop_
_entity_poly.entity_id
_entity_poly.type
_entity_poly.pdbx_seq_one_letter_code
_entity_poly.pdbx_strand_id
1 'polypeptide(L)'
;VCVMERVLVVVEGLKKEDTVLFLVSGGGSALFERPREGLNLSDIVSVTDQLLACGADIVEINMIRKRLSAVKAGRFAVLASPASVYAIVLSDVLGDRLDSIASGPAHPDASTAEDALRVVAKYGLDLPEQVRRALDEETPKTVDNVTSVIAGSVGALCHAALAAAERLGYRTLLLTTTLNCEAREAGSFIASMAREIRSSGNPVAPPCAVLLGGETVVHLKGKGRGGRNQEIALAAAKGIAGLPRTAVLSVGSDGTDGPTDAAGGIVDGETARLLAGAGVDLEKSLADNDSYHALAACGGV
;
A
#
# COMPACT_ATOMS: atom_id res chain seq x y z
N VAL A 1 -1.78 15.26 -17.85
CA VAL A 1 -2.50 15.49 -19.12
C VAL A 1 -1.60 15.24 -20.33
N CYS A 2 -0.52 16.01 -20.59
CA CYS A 2 0.31 15.84 -21.81
C CYS A 2 0.90 14.44 -22.04
N VAL A 3 1.32 13.73 -20.99
CA VAL A 3 1.83 12.35 -21.12
C VAL A 3 0.72 11.39 -21.57
N MET A 4 -0.48 11.55 -21.04
CA MET A 4 -1.61 10.69 -21.39
C MET A 4 -2.07 10.90 -22.82
N GLU A 5 -2.03 12.11 -23.36
CA GLU A 5 -2.34 12.34 -24.77
C GLU A 5 -1.40 11.55 -25.68
N ARG A 6 -0.10 11.49 -25.35
CA ARG A 6 0.85 10.67 -26.12
C ARG A 6 0.55 9.18 -26.02
N VAL A 7 0.21 8.68 -24.83
CA VAL A 7 -0.19 7.27 -24.64
C VAL A 7 -1.40 6.95 -25.51
N LEU A 8 -2.38 7.84 -25.57
CA LEU A 8 -3.61 7.65 -26.33
C LEU A 8 -3.36 7.60 -27.83
N VAL A 9 -2.50 8.47 -28.35
CA VAL A 9 -2.06 8.43 -29.75
C VAL A 9 -1.39 7.09 -30.09
N VAL A 10 -0.65 6.49 -29.15
CA VAL A 10 0.02 5.20 -29.37
C VAL A 10 -0.96 4.03 -29.40
N VAL A 11 -2.06 4.10 -28.64
CA VAL A 11 -3.07 3.02 -28.59
C VAL A 11 -4.24 3.23 -29.56
N GLU A 12 -4.32 4.37 -30.23
CA GLU A 12 -5.34 4.67 -31.22
C GLU A 12 -5.06 3.94 -32.54
N GLY A 13 -6.09 3.29 -33.10
CA GLY A 13 -6.00 2.62 -34.41
C GLY A 13 -5.23 1.30 -34.43
N LEU A 14 -4.90 0.73 -33.25
CA LEU A 14 -4.31 -0.60 -33.16
C LEU A 14 -5.24 -1.68 -33.71
N LYS A 15 -4.66 -2.77 -34.20
CA LYS A 15 -5.35 -3.90 -34.81
C LYS A 15 -5.31 -5.12 -33.90
N LYS A 16 -6.08 -6.15 -34.26
CA LYS A 16 -6.22 -7.38 -33.46
C LYS A 16 -4.89 -8.14 -33.29
N GLU A 17 -3.97 -7.97 -34.23
CA GLU A 17 -2.64 -8.59 -34.23
C GLU A 17 -1.64 -7.86 -33.32
N ASP A 18 -1.96 -6.61 -32.94
CA ASP A 18 -1.10 -5.81 -32.08
C ASP A 18 -1.27 -6.22 -30.61
N THR A 19 -0.23 -5.98 -29.82
CA THR A 19 -0.24 -6.19 -28.36
C THR A 19 0.34 -5.00 -27.64
N VAL A 20 -0.43 -4.44 -26.71
CA VAL A 20 0.00 -3.41 -25.78
C VAL A 20 0.62 -4.09 -24.56
N LEU A 21 1.94 -3.96 -24.41
CA LEU A 21 2.62 -4.34 -23.17
C LEU A 21 2.45 -3.21 -22.15
N PHE A 22 1.63 -3.45 -21.13
CA PHE A 22 1.26 -2.44 -20.14
C PHE A 22 1.94 -2.70 -18.80
N LEU A 23 2.96 -1.91 -18.49
CA LEU A 23 3.74 -2.04 -17.26
C LEU A 23 3.17 -1.10 -16.19
N VAL A 24 2.70 -1.66 -15.07
CA VAL A 24 2.00 -0.92 -14.02
C VAL A 24 2.72 -1.07 -12.70
N SER A 25 2.91 0.04 -11.98
CA SER A 25 3.42 0.08 -10.62
C SER A 25 2.60 1.06 -9.76
N GLY A 26 2.98 1.17 -8.49
CA GLY A 26 2.43 2.18 -7.58
C GLY A 26 2.49 3.61 -8.12
N GLY A 27 1.57 4.46 -7.65
CA GLY A 27 1.43 5.85 -8.11
C GLY A 27 0.66 6.04 -9.44
N GLY A 28 0.29 4.95 -10.12
CA GLY A 28 -0.41 4.99 -11.40
C GLY A 28 -1.71 5.79 -11.40
N SER A 29 -2.46 5.83 -10.28
CA SER A 29 -3.72 6.59 -10.24
C SER A 29 -3.54 8.10 -10.45
N ALA A 30 -2.39 8.66 -10.11
CA ALA A 30 -2.07 10.07 -10.33
C ALA A 30 -1.34 10.32 -11.67
N LEU A 31 -0.41 9.43 -12.03
CA LEU A 31 0.40 9.55 -13.25
C LEU A 31 -0.40 9.20 -14.52
N PHE A 32 -1.36 8.27 -14.41
CA PHE A 32 -2.18 7.75 -15.49
C PHE A 32 -3.62 8.27 -15.36
N GLU A 33 -3.82 9.54 -15.70
CA GLU A 33 -5.12 10.21 -15.60
C GLU A 33 -5.45 11.08 -16.82
N ARG A 34 -6.69 10.91 -17.28
CA ARG A 34 -7.35 11.78 -18.26
C ARG A 34 -8.81 11.96 -17.84
N PRO A 35 -9.26 13.19 -17.55
CA PRO A 35 -10.67 13.45 -17.31
C PRO A 35 -11.53 13.00 -18.49
N ARG A 36 -12.76 12.57 -18.22
CA ARG A 36 -13.74 12.30 -19.26
C ARG A 36 -14.06 13.56 -20.07
N GLU A 37 -14.57 13.35 -21.29
CA GLU A 37 -15.03 14.44 -22.13
C GLU A 37 -16.05 15.31 -21.37
N GLY A 38 -15.88 16.65 -21.45
CA GLY A 38 -16.69 17.61 -20.70
C GLY A 38 -16.22 17.86 -19.25
N LEU A 39 -15.23 17.12 -18.75
CA LEU A 39 -14.60 17.34 -17.45
C LEU A 39 -13.18 17.89 -17.61
N ASN A 40 -12.73 18.59 -16.57
CA ASN A 40 -11.35 19.02 -16.42
C ASN A 40 -10.72 18.38 -15.17
N LEU A 41 -9.41 18.57 -14.99
CA LEU A 41 -8.69 17.99 -13.85
C LEU A 41 -9.14 18.61 -12.52
N SER A 42 -9.49 19.90 -12.49
CA SER A 42 -9.99 20.56 -11.30
C SER A 42 -11.33 20.00 -10.81
N ASP A 43 -12.17 19.48 -11.70
CA ASP A 43 -13.41 18.79 -11.31
C ASP A 43 -13.07 17.53 -10.49
N ILE A 44 -12.13 16.71 -10.97
CA ILE A 44 -11.70 15.49 -10.28
C ILE A 44 -11.06 15.83 -8.92
N VAL A 45 -10.20 16.86 -8.89
CA VAL A 45 -9.55 17.33 -7.65
C VAL A 45 -10.61 17.81 -6.65
N SER A 46 -11.53 18.68 -7.06
CA SER A 46 -12.60 19.21 -6.21
C SER A 46 -13.44 18.10 -5.57
N VAL A 47 -13.86 17.11 -6.36
CA VAL A 47 -14.65 15.98 -5.84
C VAL A 47 -13.84 15.12 -4.88
N THR A 48 -12.56 14.90 -5.19
CA THR A 48 -11.65 14.13 -4.31
C THR A 48 -11.45 14.85 -2.98
N ASP A 49 -11.28 16.17 -3.00
CA ASP A 49 -11.10 16.98 -1.79
C ASP A 49 -12.35 16.96 -0.90
N GLN A 50 -13.55 17.05 -1.50
CA GLN A 50 -14.81 16.91 -0.75
C GLN A 50 -14.92 15.55 -0.06
N LEU A 51 -14.61 14.46 -0.78
CA LEU A 51 -14.65 13.10 -0.26
C LEU A 51 -13.64 12.87 0.88
N LEU A 52 -12.43 13.43 0.75
CA LEU A 52 -11.43 13.39 1.82
C LEU A 52 -11.90 14.18 3.05
N ALA A 53 -12.48 15.36 2.85
CA ALA A 53 -12.97 16.21 3.93
C ALA A 53 -14.10 15.57 4.74
N CYS A 54 -14.97 14.77 4.09
CA CYS A 54 -16.04 14.06 4.77
C CYS A 54 -15.64 12.66 5.28
N GLY A 55 -14.37 12.27 5.14
CA GLY A 55 -13.86 10.98 5.60
C GLY A 55 -14.43 9.78 4.84
N ALA A 56 -14.69 9.93 3.54
CA ALA A 56 -15.05 8.80 2.69
C ALA A 56 -13.92 7.77 2.65
N ASP A 57 -14.28 6.48 2.63
CA ASP A 57 -13.26 5.45 2.57
C ASP A 57 -12.61 5.38 1.17
N ILE A 58 -11.45 4.73 1.09
CA ILE A 58 -10.68 4.65 -0.17
C ILE A 58 -11.42 3.89 -1.28
N VAL A 59 -12.32 2.96 -0.93
CA VAL A 59 -13.12 2.21 -1.92
C VAL A 59 -14.16 3.15 -2.53
N GLU A 60 -14.85 3.95 -1.71
CA GLU A 60 -15.80 4.97 -2.14
C GLU A 60 -15.13 6.07 -2.98
N ILE A 61 -13.98 6.58 -2.52
CA ILE A 61 -13.18 7.56 -3.27
C ILE A 61 -12.81 7.03 -4.66
N ASN A 62 -12.28 5.81 -4.72
CA ASN A 62 -11.87 5.21 -5.99
C ASN A 62 -13.06 4.91 -6.90
N MET A 63 -14.21 4.53 -6.35
CA MET A 63 -15.45 4.31 -7.11
C MET A 63 -15.90 5.57 -7.86
N ILE A 64 -15.87 6.73 -7.19
CA ILE A 64 -16.18 8.02 -7.79
C ILE A 64 -15.12 8.41 -8.82
N ARG A 65 -13.84 8.38 -8.44
CA ARG A 65 -12.73 8.77 -9.33
C ARG A 65 -12.66 7.94 -10.62
N LYS A 66 -12.95 6.64 -10.54
CA LYS A 66 -13.04 5.75 -11.71
C LYS A 66 -14.03 6.27 -12.75
N ARG A 67 -15.19 6.80 -12.33
CA ARG A 67 -16.23 7.32 -13.23
C ARG A 67 -15.88 8.65 -13.88
N LEU A 68 -15.06 9.47 -13.22
CA LEU A 68 -14.61 10.76 -13.75
C LEU A 68 -13.43 10.64 -14.71
N SER A 69 -12.84 9.46 -14.84
CA SER A 69 -11.66 9.20 -15.67
C SER A 69 -12.02 8.51 -17.00
N ALA A 70 -11.35 8.92 -18.08
CA ALA A 70 -11.44 8.29 -19.40
C ALA A 70 -10.58 7.03 -19.54
N VAL A 71 -9.70 6.73 -18.58
CA VAL A 71 -8.70 5.65 -18.71
C VAL A 71 -8.75 4.62 -17.58
N LYS A 72 -9.35 4.95 -16.43
CA LYS A 72 -9.54 4.01 -15.31
C LYS A 72 -10.70 3.05 -15.56
N ALA A 73 -10.88 2.08 -14.68
CA ALA A 73 -12.02 1.14 -14.69
C ALA A 73 -12.23 0.43 -16.04
N GLY A 74 -11.15 -0.11 -16.61
CA GLY A 74 -11.18 -0.88 -17.85
C GLY A 74 -11.25 -0.03 -19.11
N ARG A 75 -11.42 1.29 -19.01
CA ARG A 75 -11.54 2.16 -20.18
C ARG A 75 -10.27 2.23 -21.02
N PHE A 76 -9.08 2.11 -20.41
CA PHE A 76 -7.85 2.00 -21.18
C PHE A 76 -7.79 0.70 -22.00
N ALA A 77 -8.24 -0.42 -21.45
CA ALA A 77 -8.35 -1.66 -22.22
C ALA A 77 -9.35 -1.53 -23.38
N VAL A 78 -10.48 -0.86 -23.16
CA VAL A 78 -11.45 -0.54 -24.22
C VAL A 78 -10.82 0.33 -25.31
N LEU A 79 -10.03 1.34 -24.94
CA LEU A 79 -9.33 2.22 -25.89
C LEU A 79 -8.28 1.47 -26.73
N ALA A 80 -7.63 0.46 -26.16
CA ALA A 80 -6.68 -0.38 -26.87
C ALA A 80 -7.35 -1.44 -27.78
N SER A 81 -8.66 -1.68 -27.63
CA SER A 81 -9.39 -2.64 -28.45
C SER A 81 -9.40 -2.19 -29.93
N PRO A 82 -9.22 -3.10 -30.91
CA PRO A 82 -9.21 -4.57 -30.81
C PRO A 82 -7.89 -5.24 -30.42
N ALA A 83 -6.82 -4.48 -30.15
CA ALA A 83 -5.54 -5.06 -29.74
C ALA A 83 -5.63 -5.70 -28.36
N SER A 84 -4.75 -6.68 -28.12
CA SER A 84 -4.63 -7.33 -26.82
C SER A 84 -3.76 -6.49 -25.87
N VAL A 85 -4.09 -6.48 -24.58
CA VAL A 85 -3.33 -5.82 -23.52
C VAL A 85 -2.73 -6.91 -22.63
N TYR A 86 -1.40 -6.93 -22.54
CA TYR A 86 -0.68 -7.78 -21.61
C TYR A 86 -0.13 -6.92 -20.47
N ALA A 87 -0.79 -6.97 -19.31
CA ALA A 87 -0.46 -6.14 -18.16
C ALA A 87 0.49 -6.88 -17.21
N ILE A 88 1.65 -6.27 -16.92
CA ILE A 88 2.59 -6.73 -15.90
C ILE A 88 2.54 -5.74 -14.73
N VAL A 89 2.14 -6.23 -13.57
CA VAL A 89 1.78 -5.40 -12.42
C VAL A 89 2.74 -5.62 -11.26
N LEU A 90 3.29 -4.52 -10.74
CA LEU A 90 3.98 -4.46 -9.46
C LEU A 90 3.01 -3.82 -8.44
N SER A 91 2.42 -4.64 -7.59
CA SER A 91 1.35 -4.25 -6.66
C SER A 91 1.91 -3.61 -5.40
N ASP A 92 1.49 -2.37 -5.14
CA ASP A 92 1.62 -1.64 -3.88
C ASP A 92 0.32 -1.67 -3.04
N VAL A 93 -0.70 -2.41 -3.51
CA VAL A 93 -2.02 -2.47 -2.87
C VAL A 93 -2.15 -3.77 -2.07
N LEU A 94 -2.54 -3.65 -0.80
CA LEU A 94 -2.82 -4.82 0.04
C LEU A 94 -3.89 -5.73 -0.58
N GLY A 95 -3.56 -7.02 -0.69
CA GLY A 95 -4.44 -8.03 -1.29
C GLY A 95 -4.44 -8.07 -2.82
N ASP A 96 -3.51 -7.34 -3.48
CA ASP A 96 -3.24 -7.44 -4.93
C ASP A 96 -4.47 -7.25 -5.83
N ARG A 97 -5.35 -6.35 -5.40
CA ARG A 97 -6.60 -6.03 -6.07
C ARG A 97 -6.37 -5.24 -7.36
N LEU A 98 -6.43 -5.92 -8.51
CA LEU A 98 -6.26 -5.32 -9.84
C LEU A 98 -7.23 -4.16 -10.13
N ASP A 99 -8.44 -4.21 -9.57
CA ASP A 99 -9.44 -3.14 -9.70
C ASP A 99 -9.05 -1.84 -8.96
N SER A 100 -8.09 -1.95 -8.03
CA SER A 100 -7.63 -0.87 -7.16
C SER A 100 -6.25 -0.36 -7.59
N ILE A 101 -5.37 -1.25 -8.07
CA ILE A 101 -4.04 -0.88 -8.58
C ILE A 101 -4.19 0.06 -9.77
N ALA A 102 -3.61 1.27 -9.67
CA ALA A 102 -3.79 2.37 -10.62
C ALA A 102 -5.28 2.71 -10.94
N SER A 103 -6.21 2.29 -10.07
CA SER A 103 -7.67 2.35 -10.28
C SER A 103 -8.16 1.51 -11.47
N GLY A 104 -7.49 0.39 -11.75
CA GLY A 104 -7.92 -0.64 -12.69
C GLY A 104 -8.07 -0.20 -14.14
N PRO A 105 -7.11 0.48 -14.78
CA PRO A 105 -7.25 0.95 -16.17
C PRO A 105 -7.48 -0.18 -17.18
N ALA A 106 -6.94 -1.37 -16.91
CA ALA A 106 -7.14 -2.58 -17.70
C ALA A 106 -7.93 -3.68 -16.95
N HIS A 107 -8.81 -3.29 -16.02
CA HIS A 107 -9.60 -4.22 -15.23
C HIS A 107 -11.06 -3.76 -15.18
N PRO A 108 -12.06 -4.66 -15.27
CA PRO A 108 -13.45 -4.24 -15.23
C PRO A 108 -13.79 -3.67 -13.85
N ASP A 109 -14.81 -2.81 -13.80
CA ASP A 109 -15.26 -2.21 -12.55
C ASP A 109 -16.65 -2.73 -12.17
N ALA A 110 -16.70 -3.49 -11.08
CA ALA A 110 -17.92 -4.10 -10.58
C ALA A 110 -18.89 -3.09 -9.96
N SER A 111 -18.41 -1.92 -9.52
CA SER A 111 -19.27 -0.89 -8.94
C SER A 111 -20.21 -0.30 -10.00
N THR A 112 -21.41 0.14 -9.61
CA THR A 112 -22.45 0.67 -10.50
C THR A 112 -22.58 2.20 -10.40
N ALA A 113 -23.24 2.80 -11.39
CA ALA A 113 -23.62 4.22 -11.34
C ALA A 113 -24.51 4.50 -10.12
N GLU A 114 -25.40 3.57 -9.78
CA GLU A 114 -26.22 3.65 -8.57
C GLU A 114 -25.37 3.67 -7.29
N ASP A 115 -24.33 2.84 -7.19
CA ASP A 115 -23.41 2.85 -6.05
C ASP A 115 -22.74 4.21 -5.89
N ALA A 116 -22.28 4.79 -7.00
CA ALA A 116 -21.65 6.11 -7.02
C ALA A 116 -22.63 7.19 -6.56
N LEU A 117 -23.87 7.19 -7.07
CA LEU A 117 -24.90 8.15 -6.65
C LEU A 117 -25.30 7.98 -5.18
N ARG A 118 -25.26 6.74 -4.64
CA ARG A 118 -25.44 6.49 -3.20
C ARG A 118 -24.33 7.11 -2.36
N VAL A 119 -23.08 7.06 -2.81
CA VAL A 119 -21.95 7.75 -2.14
C VAL A 119 -22.14 9.27 -2.17
N VAL A 120 -22.56 9.83 -3.31
CA VAL A 120 -22.88 11.27 -3.43
C VAL A 120 -23.95 11.67 -2.42
N ALA A 121 -25.04 10.90 -2.32
CA ALA A 121 -26.13 11.17 -1.39
C ALA A 121 -25.72 10.96 0.08
N LYS A 122 -24.93 9.91 0.38
CA LYS A 122 -24.42 9.59 1.71
C LYS A 122 -23.63 10.75 2.32
N TYR A 123 -22.81 11.41 1.51
CA TYR A 123 -21.93 12.49 1.95
C TYR A 123 -22.45 13.90 1.63
N GLY A 124 -23.57 14.02 0.91
CA GLY A 124 -24.14 15.31 0.51
C GLY A 124 -23.19 16.14 -0.35
N LEU A 125 -22.48 15.49 -1.29
CA LEU A 125 -21.49 16.17 -2.12
C LEU A 125 -22.15 17.21 -3.04
N ASP A 126 -21.53 18.39 -3.14
CA ASP A 126 -21.97 19.45 -4.05
C ASP A 126 -21.24 19.30 -5.39
N LEU A 127 -21.95 18.75 -6.37
CA LEU A 127 -21.39 18.36 -7.65
C LEU A 127 -21.97 19.21 -8.79
N PRO A 128 -21.12 19.80 -9.64
CA PRO A 128 -21.56 20.39 -10.90
C PRO A 128 -22.32 19.38 -11.78
N GLU A 129 -23.24 19.87 -12.61
CA GLU A 129 -24.09 19.02 -13.45
C GLU A 129 -23.27 18.10 -14.38
N GLN A 130 -22.16 18.59 -14.94
CA GLN A 130 -21.28 17.79 -15.77
C GLN A 130 -20.65 16.59 -15.03
N VAL A 131 -20.32 16.77 -13.75
CA VAL A 131 -19.78 15.70 -12.89
C VAL A 131 -20.88 14.70 -12.58
N ARG A 132 -22.07 15.18 -12.20
CA ARG A 132 -23.22 14.34 -11.90
C ARG A 132 -23.60 13.45 -13.08
N ARG A 133 -23.63 14.04 -14.28
CA ARG A 133 -23.85 13.30 -15.53
C ARG A 133 -22.78 12.24 -15.78
N ALA A 134 -21.51 12.56 -15.54
CA ALA A 134 -20.43 11.59 -15.71
C ALA A 134 -20.50 10.40 -14.71
N LEU A 135 -21.07 10.61 -13.51
CA LEU A 135 -21.27 9.56 -12.51
C LEU A 135 -22.43 8.62 -12.84
N ASP A 136 -23.45 9.11 -13.55
CA ASP A 136 -24.61 8.33 -13.97
C ASP A 136 -24.28 7.36 -15.12
N GLU A 137 -23.15 7.58 -15.79
CA GLU A 137 -22.69 6.73 -16.87
C GLU A 137 -21.86 5.54 -16.36
N GLU A 138 -22.17 4.35 -16.88
CA GLU A 138 -21.52 3.14 -16.41
C GLU A 138 -20.05 2.98 -16.85
N THR A 139 -19.31 2.25 -16.03
CA THR A 139 -17.97 1.75 -16.34
C THR A 139 -18.05 0.39 -17.05
N PRO A 140 -17.06 0.04 -17.88
CA PRO A 140 -16.92 -1.31 -18.45
C PRO A 140 -17.05 -2.41 -17.40
N LYS A 141 -18.05 -3.30 -17.58
CA LYS A 141 -18.26 -4.48 -16.70
C LYS A 141 -17.50 -5.70 -17.16
N THR A 142 -17.06 -5.71 -18.42
CA THR A 142 -16.21 -6.74 -19.02
C THR A 142 -15.11 -6.09 -19.85
N VAL A 143 -13.94 -6.72 -19.88
CA VAL A 143 -12.79 -6.34 -20.73
C VAL A 143 -12.12 -7.62 -21.22
N ASP A 144 -12.43 -8.01 -22.45
CA ASP A 144 -12.07 -9.35 -22.96
C ASP A 144 -10.69 -9.40 -23.64
N ASN A 145 -10.08 -8.24 -23.85
CA ASN A 145 -8.79 -8.09 -24.51
C ASN A 145 -7.60 -7.99 -23.54
N VAL A 146 -7.77 -8.34 -22.25
CA VAL A 146 -6.71 -8.16 -21.24
C VAL A 146 -6.25 -9.49 -20.65
N THR A 147 -4.94 -9.67 -20.56
CA THR A 147 -4.29 -10.65 -19.67
C THR A 147 -3.45 -9.89 -18.66
N SER A 148 -3.63 -10.15 -17.36
CA SER A 148 -2.89 -9.49 -16.28
C SER A 148 -2.07 -10.48 -15.47
N VAL A 149 -0.82 -10.12 -15.17
CA VAL A 149 0.08 -10.88 -14.30
C VAL A 149 0.63 -9.95 -13.23
N ILE A 150 0.50 -10.35 -11.96
CA ILE A 150 1.17 -9.69 -10.85
C ILE A 150 2.59 -10.26 -10.77
N ALA A 151 3.58 -9.47 -11.18
CA ALA A 151 4.98 -9.86 -11.19
C ALA A 151 5.67 -9.63 -9.84
N GLY A 152 5.11 -8.76 -8.99
CA GLY A 152 5.57 -8.60 -7.63
C GLY A 152 4.51 -7.97 -6.73
N SER A 153 4.55 -8.36 -5.46
CA SER A 153 3.68 -7.88 -4.41
C SER A 153 4.31 -8.11 -3.04
N VAL A 154 3.68 -7.58 -1.99
CA VAL A 154 4.04 -7.89 -0.59
C VAL A 154 4.02 -9.39 -0.34
N GLY A 155 3.03 -10.11 -0.89
CA GLY A 155 2.96 -11.57 -0.77
C GLY A 155 4.16 -12.26 -1.41
N ALA A 156 4.52 -11.88 -2.64
CA ALA A 156 5.69 -12.42 -3.33
C ALA A 156 7.00 -12.15 -2.55
N LEU A 157 7.15 -10.95 -1.99
CA LEU A 157 8.29 -10.58 -1.15
C LEU A 157 8.37 -11.43 0.12
N CYS A 158 7.25 -11.60 0.83
CA CYS A 158 7.19 -12.47 2.01
C CYS A 158 7.57 -13.91 1.67
N HIS A 159 7.02 -14.49 0.58
CA HIS A 159 7.36 -15.85 0.18
C HIS A 159 8.83 -16.01 -0.19
N ALA A 160 9.43 -15.03 -0.86
CA ALA A 160 10.86 -15.04 -1.16
C ALA A 160 11.71 -15.01 0.13
N ALA A 161 11.30 -14.22 1.12
CA ALA A 161 11.97 -14.15 2.42
C ALA A 161 11.80 -15.44 3.25
N LEU A 162 10.64 -16.12 3.21
CA LEU A 162 10.46 -17.46 3.79
C LEU A 162 11.46 -18.45 3.18
N ALA A 163 11.52 -18.52 1.85
CA ALA A 163 12.41 -19.44 1.15
C ALA A 163 13.89 -19.15 1.42
N ALA A 164 14.26 -17.89 1.65
CA ALA A 164 15.61 -17.53 2.10
C ALA A 164 15.88 -18.01 3.53
N ALA A 165 14.94 -17.82 4.46
CA ALA A 165 15.08 -18.26 5.85
C ALA A 165 15.14 -19.80 5.96
N GLU A 166 14.34 -20.53 5.18
CA GLU A 166 14.38 -22.01 5.12
C GLU A 166 15.76 -22.52 4.67
N ARG A 167 16.36 -21.90 3.65
CA ARG A 167 17.71 -22.24 3.18
C ARG A 167 18.79 -21.99 4.24
N LEU A 168 18.54 -21.09 5.19
CA LEU A 168 19.40 -20.82 6.33
C LEU A 168 19.12 -21.75 7.53
N GLY A 169 18.15 -22.66 7.42
CA GLY A 169 17.81 -23.65 8.45
C GLY A 169 16.79 -23.17 9.48
N TYR A 170 16.10 -22.06 9.23
CA TYR A 170 15.02 -21.61 10.10
C TYR A 170 13.71 -22.31 9.77
N ARG A 171 12.92 -22.62 10.80
CA ARG A 171 11.50 -22.92 10.62
C ARG A 171 10.75 -21.64 10.32
N THR A 172 9.89 -21.66 9.32
CA THR A 172 9.22 -20.46 8.82
C THR A 172 7.74 -20.44 9.17
N LEU A 173 7.22 -19.25 9.42
CA LEU A 173 5.79 -19.02 9.61
C LEU A 173 5.40 -17.69 8.97
N LEU A 174 4.53 -17.73 7.96
CA LEU A 174 3.88 -16.54 7.42
C LEU A 174 2.58 -16.32 8.20
N LEU A 175 2.49 -15.21 8.94
CA LEU A 175 1.28 -14.91 9.70
C LEU A 175 0.23 -14.17 8.88
N THR A 176 0.66 -13.21 8.09
CA THR A 176 -0.22 -12.39 7.25
C THR A 176 0.57 -11.66 6.18
N THR A 177 -0.09 -11.34 5.07
CA THR A 177 0.40 -10.44 4.01
C THR A 177 -0.47 -9.18 3.89
N THR A 178 -1.37 -8.96 4.86
CA THR A 178 -2.36 -7.88 4.88
C THR A 178 -2.36 -7.12 6.21
N LEU A 179 -1.22 -7.07 6.91
CA LEU A 179 -1.08 -6.28 8.14
C LEU A 179 -1.40 -4.80 7.85
N ASN A 180 -2.37 -4.21 8.55
CA ASN A 180 -2.86 -2.86 8.25
C ASN A 180 -3.29 -2.06 9.49
N CYS A 181 -2.69 -2.35 10.64
CA CYS A 181 -2.97 -1.67 11.91
C CYS A 181 -1.95 -0.57 12.23
N GLU A 182 -2.10 0.05 13.40
CA GLU A 182 -1.14 1.03 13.93
C GLU A 182 0.23 0.38 14.15
N ALA A 183 1.29 1.04 13.65
CA ALA A 183 2.67 0.55 13.68
C ALA A 183 3.16 0.17 15.09
N ARG A 184 2.95 1.04 16.09
CA ARG A 184 3.37 0.77 17.48
C ARG A 184 2.66 -0.44 18.11
N GLU A 185 1.40 -0.66 17.73
CA GLU A 185 0.60 -1.79 18.21
C GLU A 185 1.07 -3.10 17.53
N ALA A 186 1.38 -3.04 16.24
CA ALA A 186 2.00 -4.16 15.53
C ALA A 186 3.34 -4.56 16.18
N GLY A 187 4.21 -3.60 16.49
CA GLY A 187 5.47 -3.86 17.20
C GLY A 187 5.27 -4.53 18.56
N SER A 188 4.32 -4.03 19.35
CA SER A 188 3.96 -4.60 20.66
C SER A 188 3.41 -6.03 20.55
N PHE A 189 2.60 -6.30 19.52
CA PHE A 189 2.07 -7.64 19.23
C PHE A 189 3.18 -8.61 18.81
N ILE A 190 4.07 -8.19 17.89
CA ILE A 190 5.22 -8.98 17.44
C ILE A 190 6.12 -9.33 18.62
N ALA A 191 6.40 -8.39 19.53
CA ALA A 191 7.20 -8.67 20.71
C ALA A 191 6.54 -9.69 21.65
N SER A 192 5.22 -9.64 21.79
CA SER A 192 4.46 -10.60 22.60
C SER A 192 4.53 -12.01 22.03
N MET A 193 4.42 -12.16 20.72
CA MET A 193 4.65 -13.44 20.06
C MET A 193 6.10 -13.92 20.21
N ALA A 194 7.08 -13.03 20.09
CA ALA A 194 8.48 -13.41 20.24
C ALA A 194 8.78 -13.96 21.65
N ARG A 195 8.14 -13.39 22.69
CA ARG A 195 8.19 -13.93 24.06
C ARG A 195 7.54 -15.31 24.15
N GLU A 196 6.36 -15.50 23.55
CA GLU A 196 5.66 -16.80 23.53
C GLU A 196 6.48 -17.89 22.81
N ILE A 197 7.01 -17.57 21.63
CA ILE A 197 7.90 -18.46 20.87
C ILE A 197 9.12 -18.86 21.71
N ARG A 198 9.70 -17.91 22.43
CA ARG A 198 10.88 -18.17 23.27
C ARG A 198 10.54 -19.01 24.49
N SER A 199 9.38 -18.79 25.11
CA SER A 199 8.99 -19.45 26.37
C SER A 199 8.44 -20.85 26.15
N SER A 200 7.61 -21.05 25.14
CA SER A 200 6.84 -22.28 24.93
C SER A 200 7.14 -22.98 23.60
N GLY A 201 7.74 -22.28 22.63
CA GLY A 201 7.92 -22.78 21.28
C GLY A 201 6.66 -22.71 20.41
N ASN A 202 5.59 -22.05 20.88
CA ASN A 202 4.36 -21.84 20.11
C ASN A 202 4.38 -20.48 19.40
N PRO A 203 3.75 -20.35 18.21
CA PRO A 203 3.21 -21.42 17.37
C PRO A 203 4.28 -22.16 16.55
N VAL A 204 5.54 -21.69 16.60
CA VAL A 204 6.67 -22.28 15.88
C VAL A 204 7.90 -22.25 16.77
N ALA A 205 8.57 -23.40 16.94
CA ALA A 205 9.68 -23.46 17.88
C ALA A 205 11.00 -22.89 17.29
N PRO A 206 11.93 -22.36 18.12
CA PRO A 206 13.22 -21.85 17.66
C PRO A 206 14.21 -22.95 17.19
N PRO A 207 15.10 -22.71 16.21
CA PRO A 207 15.26 -21.47 15.45
C PRO A 207 14.13 -21.31 14.42
N CYS A 208 13.53 -20.13 14.39
CA CYS A 208 12.44 -19.81 13.49
C CYS A 208 12.52 -18.38 12.94
N ALA A 209 11.88 -18.14 11.81
CA ALA A 209 11.64 -16.84 11.22
C ALA A 209 10.14 -16.68 11.01
N VAL A 210 9.56 -15.65 11.65
CA VAL A 210 8.15 -15.31 11.53
C VAL A 210 8.03 -14.07 10.65
N LEU A 211 7.23 -14.15 9.60
CA LEU A 211 7.07 -13.09 8.62
C LEU A 211 5.66 -12.52 8.65
N LEU A 212 5.60 -11.21 8.56
CA LEU A 212 4.40 -10.41 8.42
C LEU A 212 4.65 -9.44 7.26
N GLY A 213 3.71 -9.38 6.33
CA GLY A 213 3.69 -8.40 5.26
C GLY A 213 2.46 -7.52 5.40
N GLY A 214 2.59 -6.26 5.03
CA GLY A 214 1.47 -5.34 4.96
C GLY A 214 1.92 -3.89 4.92
N GLU A 215 0.98 -2.99 5.20
CA GLU A 215 1.14 -1.55 5.16
C GLU A 215 0.49 -0.96 6.42
N THR A 216 1.28 -0.77 7.48
CA THR A 216 0.80 -0.18 8.73
C THR A 216 0.56 1.33 8.58
N VAL A 217 -0.02 1.93 9.62
CA VAL A 217 -0.23 3.38 9.71
C VAL A 217 0.40 3.93 10.98
N VAL A 218 0.68 5.23 10.98
CA VAL A 218 1.12 5.97 12.16
C VAL A 218 0.19 7.17 12.35
N HIS A 219 -0.43 7.26 13.52
CA HIS A 219 -1.12 8.48 13.92
C HIS A 219 -0.12 9.47 14.51
N LEU A 220 0.19 10.53 13.75
CA LEU A 220 1.12 11.57 14.17
C LEU A 220 0.51 12.39 15.33
N LYS A 221 1.19 12.38 16.48
CA LYS A 221 0.86 13.13 17.69
C LYS A 221 2.00 14.08 18.10
N GLY A 222 3.23 13.71 17.79
CA GLY A 222 4.43 14.48 18.10
C GLY A 222 5.02 15.23 16.90
N LYS A 223 6.23 15.74 17.10
CA LYS A 223 7.00 16.48 16.07
C LYS A 223 8.31 15.80 15.70
N GLY A 224 8.50 14.57 16.17
CA GLY A 224 9.66 13.75 15.89
C GLY A 224 9.78 13.36 14.42
N ARG A 225 10.88 12.68 14.13
CA ARG A 225 11.17 12.12 12.82
C ARG A 225 11.17 10.60 12.92
N GLY A 226 10.53 9.95 11.95
CA GLY A 226 10.41 8.50 11.94
C GLY A 226 9.55 8.01 10.80
N GLY A 227 9.37 6.70 10.76
CA GLY A 227 8.46 6.03 9.84
C GLY A 227 7.77 4.86 10.52
N ARG A 228 6.93 4.18 9.75
CA ARG A 228 6.05 3.12 10.24
C ARG A 228 6.85 1.88 10.61
N ASN A 229 7.84 1.52 9.79
CA ASN A 229 8.72 0.39 10.05
C ASN A 229 9.65 0.65 11.24
N GLN A 230 10.17 1.88 11.36
CA GLN A 230 10.93 2.33 12.51
C GLN A 230 10.09 2.32 13.80
N GLU A 231 8.81 2.74 13.75
CA GLU A 231 7.91 2.64 14.91
C GLU A 231 7.61 1.19 15.31
N ILE A 232 7.41 0.28 14.35
CA ILE A 232 7.28 -1.17 14.64
C ILE A 232 8.52 -1.68 15.39
N ALA A 233 9.71 -1.39 14.86
CA ALA A 233 10.97 -1.83 15.43
C ALA A 233 11.18 -1.27 16.85
N LEU A 234 10.99 0.04 17.04
CA LEU A 234 11.16 0.67 18.35
C LEU A 234 10.13 0.16 19.38
N ALA A 235 8.86 -0.01 18.99
CA ALA A 235 7.85 -0.57 19.87
C ALA A 235 8.14 -2.05 20.21
N ALA A 236 8.66 -2.82 19.27
CA ALA A 236 9.06 -4.20 19.51
C ALA A 236 10.25 -4.29 20.50
N ALA A 237 11.23 -3.38 20.40
CA ALA A 237 12.41 -3.33 21.27
C ALA A 237 12.05 -3.29 22.77
N LYS A 238 11.01 -2.52 23.12
CA LYS A 238 10.47 -2.48 24.49
C LYS A 238 10.05 -3.86 24.96
N GLY A 239 9.27 -4.57 24.14
CA GLY A 239 8.69 -5.85 24.50
C GLY A 239 9.66 -7.03 24.45
N ILE A 240 10.77 -6.92 23.71
CA ILE A 240 11.81 -7.96 23.64
C ILE A 240 13.03 -7.65 24.51
N ALA A 241 13.01 -6.59 25.33
CA ALA A 241 14.12 -6.22 26.19
C ALA A 241 14.62 -7.40 27.06
N GLY A 242 15.91 -7.68 27.00
CA GLY A 242 16.56 -8.80 27.68
C GLY A 242 16.23 -10.19 27.13
N LEU A 243 15.46 -10.30 26.04
CA LEU A 243 15.12 -11.59 25.44
C LEU A 243 16.27 -12.09 24.56
N PRO A 244 16.94 -13.19 24.93
CA PRO A 244 18.15 -13.63 24.23
C PRO A 244 17.83 -14.20 22.85
N ARG A 245 18.74 -13.95 21.88
CA ARG A 245 18.70 -14.51 20.52
C ARG A 245 17.41 -14.22 19.75
N THR A 246 16.79 -13.08 20.03
CA THR A 246 15.58 -12.60 19.35
C THR A 246 15.90 -11.27 18.69
N ALA A 247 15.54 -11.12 17.43
CA ALA A 247 15.62 -9.87 16.70
C ALA A 247 14.29 -9.61 15.97
N VAL A 248 13.97 -8.35 15.77
CA VAL A 248 12.85 -7.87 14.94
C VAL A 248 13.41 -6.88 13.94
N LEU A 249 13.14 -7.13 12.66
CA LEU A 249 13.47 -6.27 11.53
C LEU A 249 12.16 -5.88 10.85
N SER A 250 11.95 -4.59 10.62
CA SER A 250 10.85 -4.07 9.79
C SER A 250 11.45 -3.19 8.70
N VAL A 251 11.01 -3.36 7.45
CA VAL A 251 11.62 -2.71 6.29
C VAL A 251 10.57 -2.38 5.22
N GLY A 252 10.63 -1.14 4.71
CA GLY A 252 9.93 -0.70 3.51
C GLY A 252 10.63 -1.21 2.26
N SER A 253 9.88 -1.86 1.37
CA SER A 253 10.43 -2.50 0.16
C SER A 253 10.93 -1.51 -0.90
N ASP A 254 10.51 -0.25 -0.80
CA ASP A 254 10.97 0.88 -1.61
C ASP A 254 12.28 1.51 -1.08
N GLY A 255 12.79 1.03 0.05
CA GLY A 255 14.01 1.51 0.68
C GLY A 255 13.84 2.79 1.50
N THR A 256 12.60 3.26 1.73
CA THR A 256 12.33 4.49 2.48
C THR A 256 11.24 4.26 3.53
N ASP A 257 11.36 4.87 4.71
CA ASP A 257 10.36 4.76 5.77
C ASP A 257 10.06 6.12 6.41
N GLY A 258 8.96 6.75 5.98
CA GLY A 258 8.62 8.11 6.36
C GLY A 258 9.55 9.14 5.69
N PRO A 259 9.66 10.37 6.22
CA PRO A 259 10.57 11.39 5.70
C PRO A 259 12.02 11.16 6.19
N THR A 260 12.55 9.94 6.02
CA THR A 260 13.90 9.53 6.43
C THR A 260 14.72 9.01 5.25
N ASP A 261 16.00 8.77 5.48
CA ASP A 261 16.92 8.07 4.57
C ASP A 261 17.07 6.58 4.91
N ALA A 262 16.28 6.08 5.87
CA ALA A 262 16.28 4.70 6.32
C ALA A 262 15.10 3.95 5.71
N ALA A 263 15.28 2.65 5.46
CA ALA A 263 14.20 1.77 5.01
C ALA A 263 13.33 1.25 6.17
N GLY A 264 13.76 1.40 7.42
CA GLY A 264 13.04 0.86 8.57
C GLY A 264 13.93 0.78 9.80
N GLY A 265 13.85 -0.33 10.54
CA GLY A 265 14.68 -0.53 11.71
C GLY A 265 14.87 -1.99 12.11
N ILE A 266 15.99 -2.24 12.79
CA ILE A 266 16.35 -3.54 13.36
C ILE A 266 16.65 -3.41 14.85
N VAL A 267 16.06 -4.30 15.64
CA VAL A 267 16.20 -4.31 17.10
C VAL A 267 16.37 -5.72 17.63
N ASP A 268 17.01 -5.87 18.78
CA ASP A 268 17.15 -7.12 19.50
C ASP A 268 16.93 -6.92 21.02
N GLY A 269 17.21 -7.97 21.80
CA GLY A 269 17.05 -7.92 23.26
C GLY A 269 17.95 -6.91 23.97
N GLU A 270 19.02 -6.41 23.33
CA GLU A 270 19.95 -5.44 23.92
C GLU A 270 19.58 -3.99 23.61
N THR A 271 18.77 -3.75 22.57
CA THR A 271 18.40 -2.41 22.10
C THR A 271 17.92 -1.50 23.22
N ALA A 272 16.98 -1.95 24.06
CA ALA A 272 16.45 -1.13 25.16
C ALA A 272 17.53 -0.69 26.16
N ARG A 273 18.50 -1.55 26.45
CA ARG A 273 19.64 -1.23 27.34
C ARG A 273 20.58 -0.22 26.68
N LEU A 274 20.83 -0.35 25.38
CA LEU A 274 21.66 0.59 24.63
C LEU A 274 21.04 1.99 24.59
N LEU A 275 19.74 2.09 24.33
CA LEU A 275 19.00 3.35 24.34
C LEU A 275 19.05 4.03 25.71
N ALA A 276 18.78 3.28 26.79
CA ALA A 276 18.89 3.80 28.14
C ALA A 276 20.32 4.29 28.46
N GLY A 277 21.35 3.55 28.02
CA GLY A 277 22.75 3.95 28.14
C GLY A 277 23.11 5.23 27.36
N ALA A 278 22.38 5.51 26.28
CA ALA A 278 22.48 6.75 25.50
C ALA A 278 21.59 7.90 26.02
N GLY A 279 20.85 7.68 27.12
CA GLY A 279 19.92 8.68 27.66
C GLY A 279 18.64 8.86 26.84
N VAL A 280 18.31 7.91 25.96
CA VAL A 280 17.09 7.92 25.13
C VAL A 280 15.98 7.17 25.86
N ASP A 281 14.85 7.85 26.08
CA ASP A 281 13.63 7.25 26.62
C ASP A 281 12.75 6.74 25.47
N LEU A 282 12.58 5.41 25.42
CA LEU A 282 11.84 4.72 24.37
C LEU A 282 10.37 5.14 24.31
N GLU A 283 9.69 5.26 25.47
CA GLU A 283 8.29 5.66 25.53
C GLU A 283 8.10 7.08 25.04
N LYS A 284 9.00 7.97 25.45
CA LYS A 284 8.99 9.36 25.02
C LYS A 284 9.19 9.47 23.50
N SER A 285 10.14 8.72 22.94
CA SER A 285 10.38 8.70 21.49
C SER A 285 9.16 8.17 20.72
N LEU A 286 8.49 7.11 21.17
CA LEU A 286 7.25 6.62 20.55
C LEU A 286 6.08 7.60 20.68
N ALA A 287 5.98 8.30 21.82
CA ALA A 287 4.95 9.30 22.06
C ALA A 287 5.14 10.54 21.16
N ASP A 288 6.39 10.93 20.89
CA ASP A 288 6.73 12.07 20.04
C ASP A 288 6.90 11.72 18.54
N ASN A 289 6.65 10.46 18.15
CA ASN A 289 6.89 9.94 16.80
C ASN A 289 8.35 10.14 16.32
N ASP A 290 9.31 9.99 17.23
CA ASP A 290 10.75 10.22 17.00
C ASP A 290 11.56 8.91 16.92
N SER A 291 11.05 7.93 16.17
CA SER A 291 11.65 6.59 16.09
C SER A 291 13.01 6.58 15.37
N TYR A 292 13.24 7.51 14.43
CA TYR A 292 14.49 7.60 13.67
C TYR A 292 15.69 7.89 14.58
N HIS A 293 15.62 8.98 15.36
CA HIS A 293 16.74 9.38 16.22
C HIS A 293 16.97 8.37 17.34
N ALA A 294 15.91 7.77 17.88
CA ALA A 294 16.03 6.71 18.88
C ALA A 294 16.81 5.52 18.31
N LEU A 295 16.38 4.95 17.18
CA LEU A 295 17.06 3.81 16.56
C LEU A 295 18.49 4.17 16.12
N ALA A 296 18.72 5.38 15.61
CA ALA A 296 20.06 5.83 15.23
C ALA A 296 21.03 5.85 16.43
N ALA A 297 20.56 6.21 17.63
CA ALA A 297 21.37 6.25 18.84
C ALA A 297 21.91 4.86 19.26
N CYS A 298 21.30 3.77 18.78
CA CYS A 298 21.76 2.41 19.02
C CYS A 298 22.18 1.64 17.75
N GLY A 299 22.31 2.32 16.60
CA GLY A 299 22.68 1.69 15.33
C GLY A 299 21.61 0.76 14.74
N GLY A 300 20.33 1.03 15.03
CA GLY A 300 19.17 0.24 14.60
C GLY A 300 18.41 0.80 13.40
N VAL A 301 18.96 1.80 12.69
CA VAL A 301 18.41 2.37 11.43
C VAL A 301 19.02 1.70 10.21
#